data_AF-A0A7S1J394-F1
#
_entry.id   AF-A0A7S1J394-F1
#
_cell.length_a   1.000
_cell.length_b   1.000
_cell.length_c   1.000
_cell.angle_alpha   90.00
_cell.angle_beta   90.00
_cell.angle_gamma   90.00
#
_symmetry.space_group_name_H-M   'P 1'
#
loop_
_entity.id
_entity.type
_entity.pdbx_description
1 polymer ?
#
loop_
_entity_poly.entity_id
_entity_poly.type
_entity_poly.pdbx_seq_one_letter_code
_entity_poly.pdbx_strand_id
1 'polypeptide(L)'
;EDECLPPNAWVNKEWSFDNIGSAFISLTIIAWGETWESYLWGAVDSTPPHLAPNMNANPALGLFFVLFFLFGNYLSINLFAATLIDDLLLHNEDLAHLTPSQRAFIKNIKIMLAARLPPPCRPPEQLWRRVLFRWMF
;
A
#
# COMPACT_ATOMS: atom_id res chain seq x y z
N GLU A 1 -22.44 -20.35 1.82
CA GLU A 1 -23.09 -21.65 2.12
C GLU A 1 -23.01 -22.45 0.83
N ASP A 2 -22.31 -23.59 0.83
CA ASP A 2 -22.19 -24.41 -0.37
C ASP A 2 -23.49 -25.19 -0.56
N GLU A 3 -24.39 -24.63 -1.35
CA GLU A 3 -25.65 -25.26 -1.71
C GLU A 3 -25.35 -26.52 -2.54
N CYS A 4 -25.78 -27.70 -2.07
CA CYS A 4 -25.58 -28.97 -2.76
C CYS A 4 -26.38 -29.00 -4.07
N LEU A 5 -25.77 -28.51 -5.14
CA LEU A 5 -26.36 -28.49 -6.46
C LEU A 5 -26.31 -29.88 -7.12
N PRO A 6 -27.33 -30.25 -7.93
CA PRO A 6 -27.28 -31.47 -8.72
C PRO A 6 -26.13 -31.40 -9.75
N PRO A 7 -25.58 -32.55 -10.19
CA PRO A 7 -24.36 -32.62 -11.01
C PRO A 7 -24.43 -31.91 -12.38
N ASN A 8 -25.63 -31.52 -12.83
CA ASN A 8 -25.86 -30.82 -14.10
C ASN A 8 -26.58 -29.48 -13.90
N ALA A 9 -26.43 -28.85 -12.73
CA ALA A 9 -27.03 -27.55 -12.46
C ALA A 9 -26.41 -26.47 -13.35
N TRP A 10 -27.26 -25.73 -14.05
CA TRP A 10 -26.87 -24.52 -14.77
C TRP A 10 -26.99 -23.35 -13.82
N VAL A 11 -25.85 -22.87 -13.32
CA VAL A 11 -25.79 -21.84 -12.30
C VAL A 11 -24.91 -20.70 -12.78
N ASN A 12 -25.34 -19.47 -12.48
CA ASN A 12 -24.57 -18.29 -12.78
C ASN A 12 -23.47 -18.07 -11.74
N LYS A 13 -22.43 -17.34 -12.11
CA LYS A 13 -21.44 -16.85 -11.15
C LYS A 13 -22.12 -15.88 -10.17
N GLU A 14 -21.74 -15.95 -8.89
CA GLU A 14 -22.32 -15.14 -7.82
C GLU A 14 -22.31 -13.64 -8.13
N TRP A 15 -21.19 -13.15 -8.69
CA TRP A 15 -21.06 -11.79 -9.21
C TRP A 15 -20.81 -11.86 -10.72
N SER A 16 -21.81 -11.44 -11.50
CA SER A 16 -21.85 -11.53 -12.96
C SER A 16 -21.92 -10.13 -13.61
N PHE A 17 -21.89 -10.09 -14.93
CA PHE A 17 -22.02 -8.85 -15.71
C PHE A 17 -23.44 -8.62 -16.26
N ASP A 18 -24.46 -9.28 -15.70
CA ASP A 18 -25.84 -9.19 -16.19
C ASP A 18 -26.55 -7.90 -15.79
N ASN A 19 -26.10 -7.27 -14.70
CA ASN A 19 -26.66 -6.02 -14.19
C ASN A 19 -25.54 -5.08 -13.73
N ILE A 20 -25.84 -3.77 -13.74
CA ILE A 20 -24.84 -2.72 -13.45
C ILE A 20 -24.25 -2.86 -12.04
N GLY A 21 -25.08 -3.20 -11.04
CA GLY A 21 -24.63 -3.33 -9.65
C GLY A 21 -23.66 -4.49 -9.44
N SER A 22 -24.01 -5.67 -9.94
CA SER A 22 -23.16 -6.86 -9.90
C SER A 22 -21.87 -6.65 -10.71
N ALA A 23 -21.98 -6.05 -11.90
CA ALA A 23 -20.81 -5.67 -12.70
C ALA A 23 -19.87 -4.72 -11.95
N PHE A 24 -20.42 -3.72 -11.23
CA PHE A 24 -19.63 -2.80 -10.43
C PHE A 24 -18.90 -3.52 -9.28
N ILE A 25 -19.58 -4.46 -8.59
CA ILE A 25 -18.96 -5.28 -7.54
C ILE A 25 -17.84 -6.14 -8.13
N SER A 26 -18.10 -6.84 -9.24
CA SER A 26 -17.09 -7.66 -9.92
C SER A 26 -15.87 -6.84 -10.34
N LEU A 27 -16.08 -5.68 -10.98
CA LEU A 27 -14.99 -4.78 -11.37
C LEU A 27 -14.23 -4.23 -10.16
N THR A 28 -14.93 -3.95 -9.06
CA THR A 28 -14.28 -3.53 -7.82
C THR A 28 -13.37 -4.65 -7.33
N ILE A 29 -13.88 -5.87 -7.12
CA ILE A 29 -13.09 -7.05 -6.68
C ILE A 29 -11.83 -7.25 -7.55
N ILE A 30 -11.99 -7.14 -8.88
CA ILE A 30 -10.88 -7.22 -9.84
C ILE A 30 -9.86 -6.08 -9.63
N ALA A 31 -10.31 -4.85 -9.38
CA ALA A 31 -9.44 -3.71 -9.12
C ALA A 31 -8.68 -3.80 -7.78
N TRP A 32 -9.22 -4.53 -6.80
CA TRP A 32 -8.51 -4.91 -5.57
C TRP A 32 -7.57 -6.11 -5.77
N GLY A 33 -7.63 -6.74 -6.94
CA GLY A 33 -6.79 -7.87 -7.34
C GLY A 33 -7.19 -9.22 -6.75
N GLU A 34 -8.38 -9.32 -6.18
CA GLU A 34 -8.92 -10.59 -5.71
C GLU A 34 -9.54 -11.37 -6.86
N THR A 35 -9.12 -12.63 -7.04
CA THR A 35 -9.81 -13.61 -7.91
C THR A 35 -10.00 -13.13 -9.36
N TRP A 36 -9.18 -12.18 -9.84
CA TRP A 36 -9.32 -11.51 -11.14
C TRP A 36 -9.05 -12.47 -12.31
N GLU A 37 -8.17 -13.43 -12.12
CA GLU A 37 -7.86 -14.49 -13.06
C GLU A 37 -9.08 -15.35 -13.37
N SER A 38 -9.96 -15.59 -12.38
CA SER A 38 -11.20 -16.35 -12.59
C SER A 38 -12.19 -15.61 -13.50
N TYR A 39 -12.20 -14.27 -13.44
CA TYR A 39 -13.03 -13.45 -14.31
C TYR A 39 -12.44 -13.36 -15.71
N LEU A 40 -11.11 -13.28 -15.81
CA LEU A 40 -10.40 -13.34 -17.09
C LEU A 40 -10.68 -14.67 -17.81
N TRP A 41 -10.51 -15.80 -17.14
CA TRP A 41 -10.77 -17.11 -17.75
C TRP A 41 -12.25 -17.31 -18.07
N GLY A 42 -13.15 -16.90 -17.18
CA GLY A 42 -14.59 -16.93 -17.47
C GLY A 42 -15.00 -16.08 -18.68
N ALA A 43 -14.33 -14.96 -18.93
CA ALA A 43 -14.56 -14.14 -20.11
C ALA A 43 -13.96 -14.74 -21.39
N VAL A 44 -12.76 -15.32 -21.30
CA VAL A 44 -12.10 -16.00 -22.43
C VAL A 44 -12.89 -17.21 -22.90
N ASP A 45 -13.51 -17.94 -21.97
CA ASP A 45 -14.31 -19.13 -22.26
C ASP A 45 -15.79 -18.80 -22.55
N SER A 46 -16.16 -17.52 -22.57
CA SER A 46 -17.54 -17.10 -22.78
C SER A 46 -18.03 -17.36 -24.20
N THR A 47 -19.25 -17.88 -24.30
CA THR A 47 -19.96 -18.18 -25.54
C THR A 47 -21.25 -17.35 -25.62
N PRO A 48 -21.91 -17.29 -26.78
CA PRO A 48 -23.20 -16.61 -26.89
C PRO A 48 -24.23 -17.10 -25.86
N PRO A 49 -25.24 -16.28 -25.51
CA PRO A 49 -26.25 -16.66 -24.53
C PRO A 49 -26.88 -18.03 -24.82
N HIS A 50 -27.21 -18.77 -23.77
CA HIS A 50 -27.81 -20.10 -23.80
C HIS A 50 -26.89 -21.23 -24.32
N LEU A 51 -25.59 -20.99 -24.45
CA LEU A 51 -24.59 -22.01 -24.73
C LEU A 51 -23.70 -22.25 -23.51
N ALA A 52 -23.16 -23.46 -23.40
CA ALA A 52 -22.14 -23.76 -22.40
C ALA A 52 -20.84 -23.00 -22.76
N PRO A 53 -20.05 -22.58 -21.76
CA PRO A 53 -18.73 -22.01 -22.01
C PRO A 53 -17.86 -23.04 -22.73
N ASN A 54 -17.03 -22.55 -23.65
CA ASN A 54 -16.10 -23.36 -24.42
C ASN A 54 -14.71 -22.76 -24.33
N MET A 55 -13.69 -23.61 -24.17
CA MET A 55 -12.33 -23.16 -23.89
C MET A 55 -11.80 -22.27 -25.02
N ASN A 56 -11.33 -21.07 -24.68
CA ASN A 56 -10.83 -20.07 -25.62
C ASN A 56 -11.83 -19.65 -26.72
N ALA A 57 -13.13 -19.63 -26.43
CA ALA A 57 -14.14 -19.18 -27.38
C ALA A 57 -13.98 -17.70 -27.77
N ASN A 58 -13.55 -16.85 -26.84
CA ASN A 58 -13.39 -15.41 -27.06
C ASN A 58 -12.14 -14.82 -26.36
N PRO A 59 -10.92 -15.14 -26.86
CA PRO A 59 -9.68 -14.70 -26.23
C PRO A 59 -9.48 -13.18 -26.25
N ALA A 60 -10.15 -12.46 -27.18
CA ALA A 60 -10.07 -11.01 -27.27
C ALA A 60 -10.62 -10.30 -26.02
N LEU A 61 -11.62 -10.89 -25.35
CA LEU A 61 -12.17 -10.33 -24.11
C LEU A 61 -11.19 -10.38 -22.95
N GLY A 62 -10.22 -11.31 -22.96
CA GLY A 62 -9.16 -11.36 -21.95
C GLY A 62 -8.35 -10.07 -21.88
N LEU A 63 -8.16 -9.39 -23.02
CA LEU A 63 -7.41 -8.12 -23.07
C LEU A 63 -8.10 -7.02 -22.26
N PHE A 64 -9.43 -6.96 -22.26
CA PHE A 64 -10.17 -5.99 -21.45
C PHE A 64 -9.85 -6.17 -19.96
N PHE A 65 -9.89 -7.40 -19.46
CA PHE A 65 -9.63 -7.70 -18.05
C PHE A 65 -8.18 -7.42 -17.66
N VAL A 66 -7.21 -7.75 -18.52
CA VAL A 66 -5.79 -7.42 -18.27
C VAL A 66 -5.58 -5.92 -18.19
N LEU A 67 -6.10 -5.15 -19.14
CA LEU A 67 -5.95 -3.69 -19.15
C LEU A 67 -6.65 -3.06 -17.94
N PHE A 68 -7.90 -3.48 -17.66
CA PHE A 68 -8.64 -3.00 -16.51
C PHE A 68 -7.92 -3.31 -15.19
N PHE A 69 -7.37 -4.52 -15.04
CA PHE A 69 -6.60 -4.90 -13.86
C PHE A 69 -5.35 -4.02 -13.70
N LEU A 70 -4.57 -3.81 -14.77
CA LEU A 70 -3.35 -3.01 -14.71
C LEU A 70 -3.64 -1.54 -14.37
N PHE A 71 -4.56 -0.90 -15.10
CA PHE A 71 -4.93 0.49 -14.85
C PHE A 71 -5.66 0.67 -13.52
N GLY A 72 -6.56 -0.24 -13.18
CA GLY A 72 -7.31 -0.24 -11.93
C GLY A 72 -6.39 -0.36 -10.72
N ASN A 73 -5.49 -1.34 -10.71
CA ASN A 73 -4.54 -1.50 -9.59
C ASN A 73 -3.57 -0.31 -9.49
N TYR A 74 -3.04 0.17 -10.63
CA TYR A 74 -2.17 1.33 -10.64
C TYR A 74 -2.88 2.56 -10.06
N LEU A 75 -4.13 2.81 -10.47
CA LEU A 75 -4.93 3.90 -9.95
C LEU A 75 -5.25 3.72 -8.46
N SER A 76 -5.71 2.54 -8.05
CA SER A 76 -6.09 2.24 -6.67
C SER A 76 -4.94 2.44 -5.70
N ILE A 77 -3.75 1.91 -6.02
CA ILE A 77 -2.56 2.05 -5.15
C ILE A 77 -2.13 3.51 -5.07
N ASN A 78 -2.09 4.23 -6.19
CA ASN A 78 -1.66 5.62 -6.19
C ASN A 78 -2.66 6.54 -5.48
N LEU A 79 -3.96 6.31 -5.67
CA LEU A 79 -5.00 7.04 -4.97
C LEU A 79 -4.93 6.77 -3.46
N PHE A 80 -4.86 5.49 -3.08
CA PHE A 80 -4.78 5.11 -1.67
C PHE A 80 -3.52 5.66 -1.00
N ALA A 81 -2.35 5.51 -1.64
CA ALA A 81 -1.09 6.03 -1.12
C ALA A 81 -1.13 7.56 -0.98
N ALA A 82 -1.66 8.28 -1.97
CA ALA A 82 -1.80 9.73 -1.89
C ALA A 82 -2.71 10.13 -0.72
N THR A 83 -3.89 9.53 -0.61
CA THR A 83 -4.83 9.85 0.49
C THR A 83 -4.28 9.46 1.85
N LEU A 84 -3.56 8.34 1.95
CA LEU A 84 -2.97 7.87 3.20
C LEU A 84 -1.82 8.78 3.65
N ILE A 85 -0.95 9.17 2.70
CA ILE A 85 0.16 10.06 2.99
C ILE A 85 -0.36 11.44 3.39
N ASP A 86 -1.36 11.96 2.68
CA ASP A 86 -1.96 13.25 3.01
C ASP A 86 -2.59 13.23 4.40
N ASP A 87 -3.34 12.19 4.79
CA ASP A 87 -3.86 12.04 6.14
C ASP A 87 -2.74 11.96 7.19
N LEU A 88 -1.69 11.17 6.91
CA LEU A 88 -0.56 11.02 7.82
C LEU A 88 0.27 12.30 7.97
N LEU A 89 0.44 13.10 6.91
CA LEU A 89 1.26 14.30 6.91
C LEU A 89 0.50 15.55 7.35
N LEU A 90 -0.77 15.70 6.96
CA LEU A 90 -1.58 16.87 7.30
C LEU A 90 -2.15 16.79 8.72
N HIS A 91 -2.57 15.60 9.16
CA HIS A 91 -3.20 15.45 10.47
C HIS A 91 -2.17 15.20 11.60
N ASN A 92 -0.95 14.77 11.26
CA ASN A 92 0.08 14.42 12.24
C ASN A 92 1.39 15.22 12.00
N GLU A 93 1.35 16.55 12.15
CA GLU A 93 2.59 17.36 12.19
C GLU A 93 3.59 16.83 13.25
N ASP A 94 3.08 16.23 14.33
CA ASP A 94 3.86 15.60 15.40
C ASP A 94 3.65 14.08 15.42
N LEU A 95 4.36 13.31 14.56
CA LEU A 95 4.65 11.86 14.72
C LEU A 95 3.66 11.13 15.65
N ALA A 96 2.41 10.99 15.22
CA ALA A 96 1.25 10.85 16.10
C ALA A 96 1.21 9.59 16.97
N HIS A 97 2.12 8.64 16.76
CA HIS A 97 2.18 7.38 17.50
C HIS A 97 3.32 7.32 18.51
N LEU A 98 4.05 8.42 18.71
CA LEU A 98 5.06 8.46 19.76
C LEU A 98 4.43 8.74 21.13
N THR A 99 4.81 7.95 22.12
CA THR A 99 4.46 8.26 23.51
C THR A 99 5.11 9.59 23.94
N PRO A 100 4.58 10.28 24.97
CA PRO A 100 5.14 11.55 25.42
C PRO A 100 6.63 11.46 25.78
N SER A 101 7.07 10.32 26.35
CA SER A 101 8.48 10.07 26.68
C SER A 101 9.37 9.91 25.44
N GLN A 102 8.89 9.23 24.40
CA GLN A 102 9.61 9.08 23.13
C GLN A 102 9.77 10.42 22.39
N ARG A 103 8.74 11.27 22.41
CA ARG A 103 8.82 12.63 21.84
C ARG A 103 9.87 13.48 22.54
N ALA A 104 9.88 13.47 23.87
CA ALA A 104 10.88 14.20 24.66
C ALA A 104 12.30 13.70 24.38
N PHE A 105 12.49 12.38 24.25
CA PHE A 105 13.78 11.79 23.92
C PHE A 105 14.30 12.23 22.55
N ILE A 106 13.47 12.13 21.50
CA ILE A 106 13.85 12.55 20.15
C ILE A 106 14.11 14.06 20.10
N LYS A 107 13.32 14.87 20.81
CA LYS A 107 13.55 16.31 20.95
C LYS A 107 14.93 16.61 21.55
N ASN A 108 15.29 15.90 22.62
CA ASN A 108 16.60 16.07 23.25
C ASN A 108 17.74 15.67 22.31
N ILE A 109 17.60 14.57 21.57
CA ILE A 109 18.59 14.18 20.55
C ILE A 109 18.71 15.23 19.46
N LYS A 110 17.60 15.73 18.91
CA LYS A 110 17.63 16.79 17.89
C LYS A 110 18.33 18.04 18.39
N ILE A 111 18.05 18.46 19.63
CA ILE A 111 18.72 19.61 20.26
C ILE A 111 20.21 19.34 20.43
N MET A 112 20.60 18.16 20.91
CA MET A 112 22.02 17.83 21.07
C MET A 112 22.77 17.76 19.73
N LEU A 113 22.14 17.25 18.67
CA LEU A 113 22.72 17.20 17.33
C LEU A 113 22.78 18.58 16.65
N ALA A 114 21.80 19.44 16.90
CA ALA A 114 21.76 20.81 16.38
C ALA A 114 22.63 21.78 17.20
N ALA A 115 22.89 21.47 18.48
CA ALA A 115 23.77 22.24 19.33
C ALA A 115 25.21 22.16 18.79
N ARG A 116 25.84 23.32 18.59
CA ARG A 116 27.28 23.35 18.35
C ARG A 116 28.00 22.91 19.62
N LEU A 117 28.99 22.04 19.45
CA LEU A 117 29.90 21.70 20.53
C LEU A 117 30.51 22.99 21.09
N PRO A 118 30.55 23.17 22.42
CA PRO A 118 31.25 24.30 23.01
C PRO A 118 32.71 24.27 22.53
N PRO A 119 33.34 25.45 22.33
CA PRO A 119 34.75 25.48 21.98
C PRO A 119 35.55 24.72 23.04
N PRO A 120 36.63 24.01 22.65
CA PRO A 120 37.46 23.28 23.60
C PRO A 120 37.93 24.23 24.70
N CYS A 121 38.01 23.72 25.94
CA CYS A 121 38.49 24.49 27.09
C CYS A 121 39.80 25.21 26.73
N ARG A 122 39.85 26.52 26.97
CA ARG A 122 41.09 27.28 26.75
C ARG A 122 42.16 26.71 27.68
N PRO A 123 43.38 26.45 27.19
CA PRO A 123 44.46 25.97 28.04
C PRO A 123 44.76 27.02 29.12
N PRO A 124 45.14 26.59 30.35
CA PRO A 124 45.50 27.50 31.42
C PRO A 124 46.72 28.37 31.03
N GLU A 125 46.71 29.65 31.42
CA GLU A 125 47.77 30.61 31.07
C GLU A 125 49.15 30.24 31.65
N GLN A 126 49.15 29.51 32.77
CA GLN A 126 50.37 29.08 33.45
C GLN A 126 51.01 27.88 32.73
N LEU A 127 52.29 28.01 32.37
CA LEU A 127 53.08 27.04 31.61
C LEU A 127 53.04 25.61 32.19
N TRP A 128 53.25 25.45 33.49
CA TRP A 128 53.26 24.12 34.15
C TRP A 128 51.88 23.46 34.14
N ARG A 129 50.80 24.25 34.28
CA ARG A 129 49.42 23.76 34.14
C ARG A 129 49.10 23.37 32.70
N ARG A 130 49.68 24.07 31.72
CA ARG A 130 49.48 23.79 30.28
C ARG A 130 50.17 22.50 29.84
N VAL A 131 51.34 22.19 30.40
CA VAL A 131 52.05 20.92 30.18
C VAL A 131 51.25 19.76 30.77
N LEU A 132 50.74 19.89 32.00
CA LEU A 132 49.87 18.88 32.62
C LEU A 132 48.56 18.68 31.85
N PHE A 133 47.92 19.77 31.41
CA PHE A 133 46.68 19.74 30.64
C PHE A 133 46.84 18.97 29.32
N ARG A 134 47.97 19.13 28.61
CA ARG A 134 48.29 18.43 27.36
C ARG A 134 48.75 16.97 27.56
N TRP A 135 49.03 16.56 28.79
CA TRP A 135 49.40 15.19 29.11
C TRP A 135 48.17 14.36 29.53
N MET A 136 47.18 15.02 30.14
CA MET A 136 45.95 14.39 30.64
C MET A 136 44.82 14.32 29.59
N PHE A 137 44.85 15.20 28.59
CA PHE A 137 43.97 15.25 27.42
C PHE A 137 44.81 15.21 26.14
#